data_AF-A0A4P8KM62-F1
#
_entry.id   AF-A0A4P8KM62-F1
#
_cell.length_a   1.000
_cell.length_b   1.000
_cell.length_c   1.000
_cell.angle_alpha   90.00
_cell.angle_beta   90.00
_cell.angle_gamma   90.00
#
_symmetry.space_group_name_H-M   'P 1'
#
loop_
_entity.id
_entity.type
_entity.pdbx_description
1 polymer ?
#
loop_
_entity_poly.entity_id
_entity_poly.type
_entity_poly.pdbx_seq_one_letter_code
_entity_poly.pdbx_strand_id
1 'polypeptide(L)'
;MNPYAYDYDYGYSSAAFLGFFAVFFGVFLLIGIAVYVVSSIFYNKLFEKAGVEGKWRGWVPVYREMVFVKLGDLNPWWLLVLFGASFVLSLIPYIGTFFALLPSLASTVYLVMAAYRVGQKLQKEGAWVVLYFFLSIVWLGIMAYDKSRWNPQIPPAPWGRSFLGDNVVWSGIPVQPGAPAPQGAYGAPGAYPPPAGYTQPGGYPRQPGAYPPPPQQGGYAAPGAYPPPAPQPGAYPPPAYTPPPADGAAAPSDPAVPPTAPPAPPTTPGSDEAEPPRG
;
A
#
# COMPACT_ATOMS: atom_id res chain seq x y z
N MET A 1 -13.84 -50.37 47.31
CA MET A 1 -13.19 -49.63 46.20
C MET A 1 -11.77 -49.32 46.62
N ASN A 2 -10.78 -49.70 45.81
CA ASN A 2 -9.36 -49.51 46.14
C ASN A 2 -8.96 -48.06 45.79
N PRO A 3 -8.71 -47.16 46.76
CA PRO A 3 -8.42 -45.75 46.48
C PRO A 3 -7.14 -45.56 45.65
N TYR A 4 -6.20 -46.50 45.73
CA TYR A 4 -4.96 -46.49 44.95
C TYR A 4 -5.15 -46.82 43.46
N ALA A 5 -6.26 -47.48 43.09
CA ALA A 5 -6.55 -47.80 41.69
C ALA A 5 -6.97 -46.56 40.90
N TYR A 6 -7.72 -45.65 41.53
CA TYR A 6 -8.12 -44.38 40.90
C TYR A 6 -6.93 -43.44 40.73
N ASP A 7 -6.05 -43.33 41.73
CA ASP A 7 -4.90 -42.43 41.67
C ASP A 7 -3.86 -42.87 40.62
N TYR A 8 -3.61 -44.18 40.50
CA TYR A 8 -2.69 -44.71 39.49
C TYR A 8 -3.22 -44.54 38.06
N ASP A 9 -4.51 -44.81 37.84
CA ASP A 9 -5.13 -44.71 36.51
C ASP A 9 -5.26 -43.24 36.06
N TYR A 10 -5.62 -42.34 36.98
CA TYR A 10 -5.68 -40.91 36.70
C TYR A 10 -4.29 -40.29 36.50
N GLY A 11 -3.29 -40.71 37.29
CA GLY A 11 -1.89 -40.29 37.14
C GLY A 11 -1.26 -40.77 35.82
N TYR A 12 -1.51 -42.01 35.43
CA TYR A 12 -1.02 -42.56 34.16
C TYR A 12 -1.73 -41.94 32.94
N SER A 13 -3.04 -41.76 33.01
CA SER A 13 -3.85 -41.13 31.96
C SER A 13 -3.48 -39.65 31.77
N SER A 14 -3.28 -38.90 32.86
CA SER A 14 -2.84 -37.50 32.80
C SER A 14 -1.41 -37.34 32.30
N ALA A 15 -0.47 -38.20 32.71
CA ALA A 15 0.90 -38.19 32.21
C ALA A 15 0.97 -38.55 30.71
N ALA A 16 0.20 -39.55 30.27
CA ALA A 16 0.10 -39.91 28.85
C ALA A 16 -0.51 -38.78 28.01
N PHE A 17 -1.55 -38.10 28.53
CA PHE A 17 -2.16 -36.94 27.90
C PHE A 17 -1.18 -35.77 27.75
N LEU A 18 -0.48 -35.40 28.84
CA LEU A 18 0.54 -34.35 28.81
C LEU A 18 1.70 -34.70 27.86
N GLY A 19 2.15 -35.96 27.85
CA GLY A 19 3.16 -36.46 26.94
C GLY A 19 2.75 -36.35 25.47
N PHE A 20 1.51 -36.72 25.14
CA PHE A 20 0.96 -36.54 23.80
C PHE A 20 0.92 -35.07 23.38
N PHE A 21 0.41 -34.17 24.24
CA PHE A 21 0.38 -32.74 23.92
C PHE A 21 1.78 -32.15 23.78
N ALA A 22 2.74 -32.54 24.62
CA ALA A 22 4.12 -32.08 24.50
C ALA A 22 4.74 -32.48 23.15
N VAL A 23 4.57 -33.74 22.72
CA VAL A 23 5.04 -34.22 21.42
C VAL A 23 4.30 -33.52 20.28
N PHE A 24 2.97 -33.43 20.36
CA PHE A 24 2.14 -32.77 19.37
C PHE A 24 2.57 -31.31 19.18
N PHE A 25 2.54 -30.51 20.25
CA PHE A 25 2.99 -29.11 20.20
C PHE A 25 4.45 -28.98 19.76
N GLY A 26 5.33 -29.89 20.20
CA GLY A 26 6.73 -29.93 19.76
C GLY A 26 6.87 -30.09 18.26
N VAL A 27 6.15 -31.04 17.64
CA VAL A 27 6.14 -31.24 16.19
C VAL A 27 5.59 -30.02 15.46
N PHE A 28 4.46 -29.46 15.92
CA PHE A 28 3.88 -28.26 15.31
C PHE A 28 4.79 -27.03 15.42
N LEU A 29 5.52 -26.89 16.53
CA LEU A 29 6.50 -25.82 16.72
C LEU A 29 7.68 -25.97 15.74
N LEU A 30 8.19 -27.19 15.53
CA LEU A 30 9.24 -27.45 14.54
C LEU A 30 8.76 -27.16 13.10
N ILE A 31 7.55 -27.58 12.75
CA ILE A 31 6.93 -27.26 11.45
C ILE A 31 6.76 -25.74 11.32
N GLY A 32 6.28 -25.07 12.36
CA GLY A 32 6.11 -23.61 12.39
C GLY A 32 7.42 -22.86 12.15
N ILE A 33 8.51 -23.29 12.79
CA ILE A 33 9.85 -22.74 12.55
C ILE A 33 10.30 -22.98 11.10
N ALA A 34 10.10 -24.19 10.55
CA ALA A 34 10.46 -24.49 9.17
C ALA A 34 9.68 -23.61 8.18
N VAL A 35 8.36 -23.50 8.35
CA VAL A 35 7.48 -22.61 7.58
C VAL A 35 7.93 -21.15 7.68
N TYR A 36 8.30 -20.70 8.88
CA TYR A 36 8.80 -19.36 9.11
C TYR A 36 10.10 -19.09 8.36
N VAL A 37 11.09 -19.97 8.46
CA VAL A 37 12.39 -19.84 7.76
C VAL A 37 12.18 -19.81 6.25
N VAL A 38 11.40 -20.76 5.72
CA VAL A 38 11.12 -20.86 4.28
C VAL A 38 10.38 -19.61 3.77
N SER A 39 9.34 -19.16 4.47
CA SER A 39 8.62 -17.93 4.11
C SER A 39 9.52 -16.70 4.16
N SER A 40 10.38 -16.56 5.17
CA SER A 40 11.36 -15.48 5.25
C SER A 40 12.34 -15.45 4.07
N ILE A 41 12.79 -16.62 3.61
CA ILE A 41 13.63 -16.72 2.41
C ILE A 41 12.85 -16.28 1.16
N PHE A 42 11.59 -16.70 1.02
CA PHE A 42 10.74 -16.32 -0.11
C PHE A 42 10.45 -14.82 -0.14
N TYR A 43 10.13 -14.21 1.02
CA TYR A 43 9.97 -12.77 1.15
C TYR A 43 11.24 -12.03 0.72
N ASN A 44 12.42 -12.46 1.18
CA ASN A 44 13.67 -11.81 0.76
C ASN A 44 13.89 -11.86 -0.74
N LYS A 45 13.58 -12.99 -1.40
CA LYS A 45 13.67 -13.11 -2.86
C LYS A 45 12.67 -12.20 -3.58
N LEU A 46 11.44 -12.12 -3.08
CA LEU A 46 10.43 -11.22 -3.60
C LEU A 46 10.84 -9.74 -3.43
N PHE A 47 11.38 -9.38 -2.27
CA PHE A 47 11.87 -8.04 -1.93
C PHE A 47 13.07 -7.64 -2.80
N GLU A 48 14.02 -8.55 -3.00
CA GLU A 48 15.14 -8.35 -3.94
C GLU A 48 14.62 -8.01 -5.34
N LYS A 49 13.63 -8.75 -5.85
CA LYS A 49 13.02 -8.48 -7.16
C LYS A 49 12.36 -7.11 -7.23
N ALA A 50 11.72 -6.70 -6.14
CA ALA A 50 11.05 -5.42 -6.04
C ALA A 50 12.01 -4.24 -5.79
N GLY A 51 13.32 -4.48 -5.66
CA GLY A 51 14.33 -3.45 -5.39
C GLY A 51 14.41 -3.01 -3.93
N VAL A 52 13.87 -3.80 -3.00
CA VAL A 52 13.95 -3.54 -1.55
C VAL A 52 15.35 -3.88 -1.05
N GLU A 53 15.97 -2.94 -0.36
CA GLU A 53 17.30 -3.12 0.23
C GLU A 53 17.23 -3.88 1.56
N GLY A 54 18.24 -4.68 1.87
CA GLY A 54 18.38 -5.33 3.17
C GLY A 54 17.54 -6.59 3.37
N LYS A 55 18.20 -7.76 3.30
CA LYS A 55 17.60 -9.09 3.54
C LYS A 55 17.10 -9.32 4.96
N TRP A 56 17.49 -8.50 5.93
CA TRP A 56 16.99 -8.63 7.30
C TRP A 56 15.46 -8.40 7.38
N ARG A 57 14.91 -7.64 6.41
CA ARG A 57 13.51 -7.25 6.38
C ARG A 57 12.56 -8.44 6.26
N GLY A 58 12.93 -9.48 5.50
CA GLY A 58 12.14 -10.72 5.42
C GLY A 58 12.14 -11.57 6.69
N TRP A 59 13.07 -11.31 7.62
CA TRP A 59 13.20 -12.02 8.90
C TRP A 59 12.51 -11.33 10.07
N VAL A 60 11.87 -10.18 9.86
CA VAL A 60 11.11 -9.52 10.94
C VAL A 60 9.63 -9.74 10.66
N PRO A 61 8.91 -10.54 11.46
CA PRO A 61 7.58 -11.05 11.09
C PRO A 61 6.55 -9.98 10.76
N VAL A 62 6.47 -8.91 11.55
CA VAL A 62 5.50 -7.83 11.30
C VAL A 62 6.00 -6.89 10.22
N TYR A 63 7.29 -6.54 10.26
CA TYR A 63 7.88 -5.60 9.32
C TYR A 63 7.88 -6.14 7.89
N ARG A 64 8.13 -7.45 7.66
CA ARG A 64 8.05 -8.05 6.31
C ARG A 64 6.66 -7.89 5.70
N GLU A 65 5.59 -8.06 6.47
CA GLU A 65 4.23 -7.86 5.96
C GLU A 65 3.97 -6.39 5.65
N MET A 66 4.49 -5.46 6.47
CA MET A 66 4.42 -4.03 6.19
C MET A 66 5.13 -3.66 4.88
N VAL A 67 6.32 -4.21 4.63
CA VAL A 67 7.04 -4.04 3.35
C VAL A 67 6.22 -4.61 2.20
N PHE A 68 5.66 -5.81 2.36
CA PHE A 68 4.83 -6.46 1.34
C PHE A 68 3.59 -5.63 0.97
N VAL A 69 2.89 -5.12 1.97
CA VAL A 69 1.76 -4.20 1.80
C VAL A 69 2.17 -2.92 1.10
N LYS A 70 3.30 -2.35 1.47
CA LYS A 70 3.85 -1.16 0.81
C LYS A 70 4.13 -1.40 -0.68
N LEU A 71 4.70 -2.56 -1.02
CA LEU A 71 4.85 -2.99 -2.41
C LEU A 71 3.51 -3.20 -3.13
N GLY A 72 2.42 -3.40 -2.39
CA GLY A 72 1.05 -3.48 -2.87
C GLY A 72 0.29 -2.14 -2.98
N ASP A 73 0.99 -1.00 -2.89
CA ASP A 73 0.41 0.36 -2.94
C ASP A 73 -0.50 0.69 -1.73
N LEU A 74 -0.29 0.01 -0.60
CA LEU A 74 -1.09 0.14 0.61
C LEU A 74 -0.25 0.75 1.75
N ASN A 75 -0.88 1.54 2.61
CA ASN A 75 -0.22 2.17 3.75
C ASN A 75 0.21 1.14 4.82
N PRO A 76 1.52 0.94 5.05
CA PRO A 76 2.02 -0.12 5.92
C PRO A 76 1.55 -0.01 7.38
N TRP A 77 1.19 1.18 7.86
CA TRP A 77 0.81 1.39 9.26
C TRP A 77 -0.55 0.80 9.63
N TRP A 78 -1.45 0.62 8.66
CA TRP A 78 -2.75 -0.01 8.91
C TRP A 78 -2.61 -1.46 9.39
N LEU A 79 -1.56 -2.18 8.95
CA LEU A 79 -1.30 -3.53 9.48
C LEU A 79 -1.04 -3.53 10.98
N LEU A 80 -0.31 -2.54 11.53
CA LEU A 80 -0.08 -2.45 12.97
C LEU A 80 -1.38 -2.15 13.73
N VAL A 81 -2.22 -1.27 13.18
CA VAL A 81 -3.53 -0.96 13.77
C VAL A 81 -4.40 -2.21 13.78
N LEU A 82 -4.45 -2.96 12.69
CA LEU A 82 -5.27 -4.16 12.57
C LEU A 82 -4.76 -5.30 13.46
N PHE A 83 -3.46 -5.57 13.48
CA PHE A 83 -2.87 -6.59 14.36
C PHE A 83 -2.96 -6.19 15.84
N GLY A 84 -2.68 -4.92 16.15
CA GLY A 84 -2.80 -4.38 17.50
C GLY A 84 -4.24 -4.43 18.02
N ALA A 85 -5.21 -4.00 17.21
CA ALA A 85 -6.63 -4.08 17.57
C ALA A 85 -7.08 -5.53 17.77
N SER A 86 -6.68 -6.45 16.89
CA SER A 86 -6.97 -7.88 17.04
C SER A 86 -6.40 -8.43 18.36
N PHE A 87 -5.14 -8.08 18.66
CA PHE A 87 -4.47 -8.51 19.89
C PHE A 87 -5.15 -7.95 21.13
N VAL A 88 -5.37 -6.64 21.21
CA VAL A 88 -5.98 -5.97 22.37
C VAL A 88 -7.40 -6.49 22.62
N LEU A 89 -8.21 -6.65 21.56
CA LEU A 89 -9.57 -7.19 21.69
C LEU A 89 -9.54 -8.65 22.15
N SER A 90 -8.56 -9.45 21.71
CA SER A 90 -8.45 -10.85 22.14
C SER A 90 -8.18 -11.04 23.64
N LEU A 91 -7.69 -10.01 24.34
CA LEU A 91 -7.44 -10.05 25.79
C LEU A 91 -8.74 -10.03 26.61
N ILE A 92 -9.85 -9.56 26.02
CA ILE A 92 -11.16 -9.56 26.69
C ILE A 92 -11.86 -10.88 26.33
N PRO A 93 -12.06 -11.79 27.31
CA PRO A 93 -12.59 -13.12 27.02
C PRO A 93 -14.01 -13.05 26.46
N TYR A 94 -14.30 -13.98 25.54
CA TYR A 94 -15.58 -14.16 24.86
C TYR A 94 -15.98 -13.00 23.94
N ILE A 95 -16.36 -11.86 24.52
CA ILE A 95 -16.87 -10.70 23.77
C ILE A 95 -15.77 -10.09 22.93
N GLY A 96 -14.61 -9.81 23.53
CA GLY A 96 -13.49 -9.24 22.81
C GLY A 96 -12.95 -10.18 21.74
N THR A 97 -12.86 -11.48 22.04
CA THR A 97 -12.46 -12.49 21.04
C THR A 97 -13.40 -12.50 19.83
N PHE A 98 -14.70 -12.37 20.04
CA PHE A 98 -15.66 -12.27 18.94
C PHE A 98 -15.45 -10.99 18.10
N PHE A 99 -15.27 -9.84 18.76
CA PHE A 99 -15.00 -8.58 18.06
C PHE A 99 -13.63 -8.54 17.39
N ALA A 100 -12.63 -9.29 17.89
CA ALA A 100 -11.31 -9.41 17.29
C ALA A 100 -11.33 -10.06 15.90
N LEU A 101 -12.40 -10.79 15.55
CA LEU A 101 -12.58 -11.37 14.21
C LEU A 101 -12.65 -10.30 13.12
N LEU A 102 -13.22 -9.12 13.42
CA LEU A 102 -13.35 -8.03 12.45
C LEU A 102 -11.98 -7.47 11.99
N PRO A 103 -11.10 -6.97 12.88
CA PRO A 103 -9.77 -6.51 12.47
C PRO A 103 -8.90 -7.66 11.95
N SER A 104 -9.08 -8.90 12.43
CA SER A 104 -8.38 -10.06 11.89
C SER A 104 -8.76 -10.30 10.43
N LEU A 105 -10.05 -10.29 10.10
CA LEU A 105 -10.51 -10.47 8.72
C LEU A 105 -10.07 -9.29 7.83
N ALA A 106 -10.16 -8.07 8.34
CA ALA A 106 -9.68 -6.89 7.64
C ALA A 106 -8.16 -6.99 7.34
N SER A 107 -7.35 -7.51 8.26
CA SER A 107 -5.92 -7.73 8.02
C SER A 107 -5.66 -8.76 6.92
N THR A 108 -6.45 -9.83 6.86
CA THR A 108 -6.38 -10.82 5.78
C THR A 108 -6.75 -10.21 4.44
N VAL A 109 -7.86 -9.46 4.37
CA VAL A 109 -8.26 -8.75 3.15
C VAL A 109 -7.18 -7.77 2.70
N TYR A 110 -6.56 -7.07 3.64
CA TYR A 110 -5.48 -6.13 3.37
C TYR A 110 -4.26 -6.81 2.73
N LEU A 111 -3.86 -7.96 3.26
CA LEU A 111 -2.78 -8.78 2.70
C LEU A 111 -3.14 -9.35 1.31
N VAL A 112 -4.40 -9.75 1.10
CA VAL A 112 -4.90 -10.21 -0.20
C VAL A 112 -4.86 -9.08 -1.23
N MET A 113 -5.28 -7.87 -0.85
CA MET A 113 -5.18 -6.69 -1.72
C MET A 113 -3.72 -6.37 -2.09
N ALA A 114 -2.80 -6.49 -1.14
CA ALA A 114 -1.37 -6.36 -1.39
C ALA A 114 -0.87 -7.44 -2.37
N ALA A 115 -1.21 -8.71 -2.12
CA ALA A 115 -0.81 -9.83 -2.97
C ALA A 115 -1.33 -9.69 -4.39
N TYR A 116 -2.57 -9.21 -4.56
CA TYR A 116 -3.14 -8.91 -5.87
C TYR A 116 -2.27 -7.91 -6.64
N ARG A 117 -1.86 -6.82 -6.00
CA ARG A 117 -1.01 -5.80 -6.65
C ARG A 117 0.41 -6.25 -6.89
N VAL A 118 1.02 -6.90 -5.92
CA VAL A 118 2.37 -7.49 -6.07
C VAL A 118 2.36 -8.50 -7.22
N GLY A 119 1.30 -9.31 -7.34
CA GLY A 119 1.11 -10.23 -8.47
C GLY A 119 1.05 -9.49 -9.82
N GLN A 120 0.27 -8.40 -9.91
CA GLN A 120 0.22 -7.59 -11.14
C GLN A 120 1.57 -6.95 -11.50
N LYS A 121 2.34 -6.49 -10.51
CA LYS A 121 3.70 -5.98 -10.71
C LYS A 121 4.67 -7.09 -11.15
N LEU A 122 4.38 -8.34 -10.82
CA LEU A 122 5.06 -9.53 -11.36
C LEU A 122 4.40 -10.07 -12.64
N GLN A 123 3.56 -9.27 -13.30
CA GLN A 123 2.90 -9.61 -14.56
C GLN A 123 2.00 -10.85 -14.47
N LYS A 124 1.39 -11.07 -13.30
CA LYS A 124 0.41 -12.14 -13.06
C LYS A 124 -1.00 -11.61 -13.22
N GLU A 125 -1.87 -12.46 -13.74
CA GLU A 125 -3.30 -12.18 -13.80
C GLU A 125 -3.94 -12.24 -12.40
N GLY A 126 -5.10 -11.60 -12.26
CA GLY A 126 -5.79 -11.44 -10.97
C GLY A 126 -6.14 -12.76 -10.29
N ALA A 127 -6.42 -13.83 -11.05
CA ALA A 127 -6.79 -15.14 -10.50
C ALA A 127 -5.72 -15.74 -9.57
N TRP A 128 -4.45 -15.37 -9.75
CA TRP A 128 -3.36 -15.84 -8.89
C TRP A 128 -3.51 -15.45 -7.42
N VAL A 129 -4.29 -14.40 -7.11
CA VAL A 129 -4.53 -14.00 -5.71
C VAL A 129 -5.33 -15.06 -4.95
N VAL A 130 -6.13 -15.88 -5.64
CA VAL A 130 -6.88 -16.99 -5.02
C VAL A 130 -5.90 -18.01 -4.43
N LEU A 131 -4.79 -18.29 -5.13
CA LEU A 131 -3.74 -19.16 -4.61
C LEU A 131 -3.08 -18.55 -3.37
N TYR A 132 -2.88 -17.24 -3.32
CA TYR A 132 -2.36 -16.58 -2.11
C TYR A 132 -3.29 -16.78 -0.92
N PHE A 133 -4.61 -16.65 -1.11
CA PHE A 133 -5.59 -16.78 -0.03
C PHE A 133 -5.59 -18.19 0.59
N PHE A 134 -5.56 -19.24 -0.23
CA PHE A 134 -5.59 -20.61 0.27
C PHE A 134 -4.21 -21.15 0.65
N LEU A 135 -3.18 -20.88 -0.17
CA LEU A 135 -1.82 -21.42 -0.04
C LEU A 135 -0.78 -20.29 -0.23
N SER A 136 -0.76 -19.34 0.71
CA SER A 136 0.12 -18.16 0.69
C SER A 136 1.61 -18.51 0.53
N ILE A 137 2.09 -19.55 1.19
CA ILE A 137 3.49 -19.99 1.10
C ILE A 137 3.87 -20.49 -0.29
N VAL A 138 2.95 -21.21 -0.96
CA VAL A 138 3.18 -21.70 -2.33
C VAL A 138 3.18 -20.53 -3.30
N TRP A 139 2.23 -19.62 -3.14
CA TRP A 139 2.20 -18.37 -3.90
C TRP A 139 3.51 -17.59 -3.75
N LEU A 140 4.00 -17.40 -2.52
CA LEU A 140 5.26 -16.72 -2.24
C LEU A 140 6.45 -17.44 -2.89
N GLY A 141 6.51 -18.76 -2.82
CA GLY A 141 7.58 -19.55 -3.45
C GLY A 141 7.61 -19.36 -4.97
N ILE A 142 6.43 -19.36 -5.61
CA ILE A 142 6.32 -19.10 -7.05
C ILE A 142 6.77 -17.67 -7.34
N MET A 143 6.24 -16.65 -6.66
CA MET A 143 6.63 -15.25 -6.90
C MET A 143 8.11 -14.99 -6.63
N ALA A 144 8.70 -15.67 -5.64
CA ALA A 144 10.11 -15.58 -5.30
C ALA A 144 11.04 -16.10 -6.39
N TYR A 145 10.75 -17.25 -7.00
CA TYR A 145 11.68 -17.93 -7.92
C TYR A 145 11.27 -17.92 -9.39
N ASP A 146 10.03 -17.55 -9.70
CA ASP A 146 9.57 -17.46 -11.08
C ASP A 146 10.39 -16.43 -11.89
N LYS A 147 10.42 -16.58 -13.22
CA LYS A 147 11.20 -15.70 -14.09
C LYS A 147 10.56 -14.33 -14.34
N SER A 148 9.33 -14.10 -13.87
CA SER A 148 8.68 -12.78 -13.94
C SER A 148 9.58 -11.66 -13.44
N ARG A 149 9.52 -10.53 -14.18
CA ARG A 149 10.26 -9.32 -13.82
C ARG A 149 9.32 -8.38 -13.10
N TRP A 150 9.88 -7.67 -12.13
CA TRP A 150 9.15 -6.61 -11.45
C TRP A 150 8.93 -5.44 -12.42
N ASN A 151 7.66 -5.13 -12.69
CA ASN A 151 7.25 -3.98 -13.46
C ASN A 151 6.39 -3.06 -12.58
N PRO A 152 6.95 -1.96 -12.07
CA PRO A 152 6.17 -1.00 -11.29
C PRO A 152 5.21 -0.19 -12.17
N GLN A 153 5.43 -0.11 -13.49
CA GLN A 153 4.63 0.69 -14.42
C GLN A 153 3.30 0.00 -14.77
N ILE A 154 2.41 -0.10 -13.78
CA ILE A 154 1.05 -0.62 -13.92
C ILE A 154 0.01 0.48 -13.66
N PRO A 155 -1.25 0.32 -14.12
CA PRO A 155 -2.31 1.28 -13.84
C PRO A 155 -2.47 1.57 -12.33
N PRO A 156 -2.73 2.83 -11.92
CA PRO A 156 -2.77 3.22 -10.52
C PRO A 156 -3.73 2.42 -9.63
N ALA A 157 -3.35 2.31 -8.35
CA ALA A 157 -4.20 1.93 -7.21
C ALA A 157 -5.71 2.22 -7.35
N PRO A 158 -6.69 1.28 -7.39
CA PRO A 158 -8.08 1.65 -7.12
C PRO A 158 -8.22 2.35 -5.75
N TRP A 159 -7.40 1.96 -4.78
CA TRP A 159 -7.30 2.56 -3.45
C TRP A 159 -6.18 3.62 -3.33
N GLY A 160 -5.45 3.93 -4.40
CA GLY A 160 -4.29 4.83 -4.33
C GLY A 160 -4.64 6.26 -3.89
N ARG A 161 -5.91 6.65 -4.02
CA ARG A 161 -6.44 7.97 -3.60
C ARG A 161 -7.28 7.92 -2.33
N SER A 162 -7.34 6.78 -1.63
CA SER A 162 -8.07 6.63 -0.38
C SER A 162 -7.13 6.60 0.82
N PHE A 163 -7.69 6.53 2.02
CA PHE A 163 -6.93 6.38 3.27
C PHE A 163 -6.13 5.06 3.35
N LEU A 164 -6.37 4.12 2.43
CA LEU A 164 -5.65 2.85 2.35
C LEU A 164 -4.36 2.97 1.54
N GLY A 165 -4.25 3.98 0.66
CA GLY A 165 -3.13 4.16 -0.26
C GLY A 165 -1.81 4.47 0.45
N ASP A 166 -0.70 3.96 -0.10
CA ASP A 166 0.65 4.27 0.40
C ASP A 166 0.97 5.76 0.21
N ASN A 167 1.23 6.44 1.33
CA ASN A 167 1.58 7.86 1.38
C ASN A 167 2.87 8.13 2.18
N VAL A 168 3.64 7.09 2.51
CA VAL A 168 4.86 7.22 3.30
C VAL A 168 6.08 6.86 2.47
N VAL A 169 7.26 7.37 2.83
CA VAL A 169 8.53 6.98 2.19
C VAL A 169 9.41 6.30 3.23
N TRP A 170 9.87 5.09 2.92
CA TRP A 170 10.76 4.31 3.79
C TRP A 170 12.10 4.16 3.10
N SER A 171 13.19 4.44 3.82
CA SER A 171 14.54 4.27 3.31
C SER A 171 14.74 2.86 2.75
N GLY A 172 15.40 2.72 1.61
CA GLY A 172 15.68 1.44 0.94
C GLY A 172 14.44 0.66 0.46
N ILE A 173 13.24 1.25 0.45
CA ILE A 173 12.05 0.64 -0.17
C ILE A 173 11.61 1.52 -1.34
N PRO A 174 11.54 0.98 -2.56
CA PRO A 174 11.14 1.77 -3.72
C PRO A 174 9.76 2.39 -3.57
N VAL A 175 9.66 3.67 -3.93
CA VAL A 175 8.40 4.40 -4.00
C VAL A 175 7.59 3.84 -5.15
N GLN A 176 6.33 3.49 -4.88
CA GLN A 176 5.45 2.94 -5.89
C GLN A 176 4.83 4.05 -6.74
N PRO A 177 4.58 3.84 -8.04
CA PRO A 177 3.96 4.86 -8.88
C PRO A 177 2.56 5.22 -8.38
N GLY A 178 2.36 6.50 -8.08
CA GLY A 178 1.14 7.03 -7.46
C GLY A 178 1.26 7.35 -5.98
N ALA A 179 2.33 6.92 -5.30
CA ALA A 179 2.66 7.42 -3.97
C ALA A 179 3.14 8.89 -4.08
N PRO A 180 2.87 9.74 -3.07
CA PRO A 180 3.35 11.12 -3.03
C PRO A 180 4.88 11.17 -3.19
N ALA A 181 5.37 12.19 -3.90
CA ALA A 181 6.79 12.53 -3.85
C ALA A 181 7.22 12.70 -2.38
N PRO A 182 8.44 12.30 -1.99
CA PRO A 182 8.88 12.30 -0.60
C PRO A 182 8.66 13.67 0.05
N GLN A 183 7.59 13.80 0.83
CA GLN A 183 7.41 14.87 1.79
C GLN A 183 8.13 14.42 3.05
N GLY A 184 9.17 15.17 3.40
CA GLY A 184 10.21 14.82 4.37
C GLY A 184 9.71 14.00 5.55
N ALA A 185 10.19 12.75 5.62
CA ALA A 185 10.15 11.99 6.85
C ALA A 185 10.99 12.73 7.90
N TYR A 186 10.41 12.88 9.08
CA TYR A 186 10.97 13.49 10.28
C TYR A 186 12.50 13.35 10.40
N GLY A 187 13.19 14.49 10.29
CA GLY A 187 14.53 14.78 10.81
C GLY A 187 15.63 13.73 10.57
N ALA A 188 16.27 13.77 9.40
CA ALA A 188 17.63 13.27 9.23
C ALA A 188 18.48 14.36 8.53
N PRO A 189 19.49 14.95 9.20
CA PRO A 189 20.38 15.90 8.55
C PRO A 189 21.30 15.14 7.59
N GLY A 190 21.13 15.35 6.28
CA GLY A 190 22.05 14.81 5.27
C GLY A 190 21.43 14.33 3.94
N ALA A 191 20.15 14.55 3.67
CA ALA A 191 19.57 14.16 2.39
C ALA A 191 19.96 15.13 1.27
N TYR A 192 20.88 14.69 0.39
CA TYR A 192 21.14 15.36 -0.89
C TYR A 192 19.89 15.36 -1.77
N PRO A 193 19.61 16.45 -2.52
CA PRO A 193 18.50 16.49 -3.45
C PRO A 193 18.71 15.50 -4.61
N PRO A 194 17.65 14.88 -5.15
CA PRO A 194 17.77 13.99 -6.30
C PRO A 194 18.29 14.78 -7.53
N PRO A 195 19.20 14.21 -8.34
CA PRO A 195 19.70 14.90 -9.52
C PRO A 195 18.57 15.14 -10.53
N ALA A 196 18.43 16.41 -10.90
CA ALA A 196 17.55 16.87 -11.96
C ALA A 196 18.04 16.37 -13.32
N GLY A 197 17.09 15.88 -14.14
CA GLY A 197 17.15 15.85 -15.60
C GLY A 197 18.39 15.22 -16.25
N TYR A 198 18.23 14.01 -16.81
CA TYR A 198 19.13 13.55 -17.86
C TYR A 198 18.82 14.28 -19.17
N THR A 199 19.33 15.49 -19.33
CA THR A 199 19.84 15.91 -20.64
C THR A 199 21.27 15.34 -20.74
N GLN A 200 21.60 14.67 -21.84
CA GLN A 200 22.99 14.33 -22.15
C GLN A 200 23.59 15.46 -23.00
N PRO A 201 24.57 16.23 -22.50
CA PRO A 201 25.46 17.02 -23.33
C PRO A 201 26.71 16.19 -23.65
N GLY A 202 27.08 16.18 -24.93
CA GLY A 202 28.23 15.45 -25.46
C GLY A 202 29.59 16.03 -25.07
N GLY A 203 30.61 15.20 -25.27
CA GLY A 203 32.01 15.65 -25.34
C GLY A 203 33.01 14.62 -24.79
N TYR A 204 33.55 13.75 -25.65
CA TYR A 204 34.84 13.10 -25.40
C TYR A 204 35.78 13.34 -26.60
N PRO A 205 37.08 13.58 -26.36
CA PRO A 205 38.05 13.97 -27.39
C PRO A 205 38.40 12.83 -28.36
N ARG A 206 38.59 13.19 -29.64
CA ARG A 206 38.96 12.31 -30.77
C ARG A 206 40.36 11.71 -30.61
N GLN A 207 40.48 10.40 -30.82
CA GLN A 207 41.72 9.76 -31.28
C GLN A 207 41.84 9.90 -32.82
N PRO A 208 43.04 10.14 -33.38
CA PRO A 208 43.23 10.37 -34.82
C PRO A 208 43.44 9.04 -35.57
N GLY A 209 42.53 8.71 -36.49
CA GLY A 209 42.78 7.69 -37.50
C GLY A 209 41.53 7.00 -38.05
N ALA A 210 41.36 7.09 -39.37
CA ALA A 210 40.59 6.21 -40.27
C ALA A 210 39.11 6.56 -40.60
N TYR A 211 38.97 6.99 -41.87
CA TYR A 211 37.84 7.05 -42.82
C TYR A 211 36.60 7.96 -42.59
N PRO A 212 36.14 8.70 -43.64
CA PRO A 212 34.96 9.56 -43.56
C PRO A 212 33.64 8.77 -43.67
N PRO A 213 32.59 9.12 -42.90
CA PRO A 213 31.26 8.54 -43.06
C PRO A 213 30.49 9.15 -44.27
N PRO A 214 29.55 8.40 -44.88
CA PRO A 214 28.81 8.81 -46.07
C PRO A 214 27.77 9.91 -45.79
N PRO A 215 27.35 10.69 -46.80
CA PRO A 215 26.40 11.79 -46.62
C PRO A 215 25.00 11.31 -46.24
N GLN A 216 24.42 11.94 -45.22
CA GLN A 216 23.07 11.64 -44.71
C GLN A 216 21.99 12.12 -45.69
N GLN A 217 21.17 11.21 -46.18
CA GLN A 217 19.95 11.49 -46.93
C GLN A 217 18.75 11.66 -45.99
N GLY A 218 17.83 12.54 -46.42
CA GLY A 218 16.66 13.01 -45.69
C GLY A 218 15.66 11.92 -45.28
N GLY A 219 14.85 12.30 -44.29
CA GLY A 219 13.97 11.43 -43.52
C GLY A 219 12.94 10.64 -44.33
N TYR A 220 12.65 9.45 -43.81
CA TYR A 220 11.65 8.54 -44.33
C TYR A 220 10.41 8.59 -43.44
N ALA A 221 9.27 8.91 -44.05
CA ALA A 221 7.94 8.87 -43.45
C ALA A 221 7.47 7.42 -43.27
N ALA A 222 6.66 7.17 -42.23
CA ALA A 222 5.96 5.90 -42.02
C ALA A 222 4.81 5.73 -43.04
N PRO A 223 4.61 4.54 -43.63
CA PRO A 223 3.52 4.29 -44.57
C PRO A 223 2.22 3.98 -43.82
N GLY A 224 1.18 4.80 -44.00
CA GLY A 224 -0.16 4.49 -43.45
C GLY A 224 -1.18 5.63 -43.31
N ALA A 225 -0.97 6.82 -43.87
CA ALA A 225 -1.97 7.89 -43.80
C ALA A 225 -2.36 8.38 -45.21
N TYR A 226 -3.64 8.25 -45.56
CA TYR A 226 -4.23 8.83 -46.75
C TYR A 226 -4.06 10.37 -46.72
N PRO A 227 -3.80 11.04 -47.86
CA PRO A 227 -3.73 12.49 -47.90
C PRO A 227 -5.11 13.13 -47.64
N PRO A 228 -5.18 14.25 -46.89
CA PRO A 228 -6.44 14.96 -46.68
C PRO A 228 -6.95 15.63 -47.98
N PRO A 229 -8.28 15.79 -48.15
CA PRO A 229 -8.84 16.42 -49.33
C PRO A 229 -8.51 17.92 -49.41
N ALA A 230 -8.41 18.43 -50.64
CA ALA A 230 -8.05 19.81 -50.93
C ALA A 230 -9.07 20.83 -50.36
N PRO A 231 -8.64 22.03 -49.93
CA PRO A 231 -9.54 23.05 -49.38
C PRO A 231 -10.49 23.62 -50.44
N GLN A 232 -11.78 23.69 -50.13
CA GLN A 232 -12.76 24.48 -50.88
C GLN A 232 -12.55 25.98 -50.63
N PRO A 233 -12.68 26.87 -51.63
CA PRO A 233 -12.62 28.31 -51.43
C PRO A 233 -13.90 28.79 -50.73
N GLY A 234 -13.80 29.41 -49.55
CA GLY A 234 -14.93 30.16 -48.97
C GLY A 234 -15.13 30.16 -47.45
N ALA A 235 -14.27 29.55 -46.63
CA ALA A 235 -14.42 29.57 -45.17
C ALA A 235 -13.39 30.49 -44.51
N TYR A 236 -13.87 31.50 -43.78
CA TYR A 236 -13.07 32.44 -42.99
C TYR A 236 -12.32 31.72 -41.85
N PRO A 237 -11.07 32.09 -41.53
CA PRO A 237 -10.33 31.50 -40.42
C PRO A 237 -10.91 31.94 -39.05
N PRO A 238 -10.93 31.07 -38.03
CA PRO A 238 -11.28 31.48 -36.67
C PRO A 238 -10.19 32.39 -36.07
N PRO A 239 -10.54 33.32 -35.16
CA PRO A 239 -9.60 34.28 -34.59
C PRO A 239 -8.54 33.61 -33.70
N ALA A 240 -7.32 34.15 -33.76
CA ALA A 240 -6.18 33.71 -32.96
C ALA A 240 -6.39 34.02 -31.46
N TYR A 241 -6.16 33.02 -30.61
CA TYR A 241 -6.15 33.19 -29.16
C TYR A 241 -4.89 33.96 -28.72
N THR A 242 -5.06 35.06 -28.00
CA THR A 242 -3.98 35.80 -27.35
C THR A 242 -4.01 35.49 -25.84
N PRO A 243 -2.90 35.05 -25.22
CA PRO A 243 -2.84 34.86 -23.77
C PRO A 243 -2.80 36.21 -23.04
N PRO A 244 -3.39 36.32 -21.83
CA PRO A 244 -3.36 37.56 -21.04
C PRO A 244 -1.97 37.84 -20.43
N PRO A 245 -1.63 39.12 -20.14
CA PRO A 245 -0.32 39.49 -19.62
C PRO A 245 -0.12 39.01 -18.18
N ALA A 246 1.08 38.55 -17.88
CA ALA A 246 1.56 38.35 -16.52
C ALA A 246 2.23 39.65 -16.05
N ASP A 247 1.71 40.29 -15.00
CA ASP A 247 2.44 41.28 -14.21
C ASP A 247 1.88 41.42 -12.78
N GLY A 248 2.77 41.20 -11.80
CA GLY A 248 3.04 42.11 -10.68
C GLY A 248 1.93 42.54 -9.69
N ALA A 249 2.00 41.96 -8.48
CA ALA A 249 1.98 42.59 -7.14
C ALA A 249 1.07 43.82 -6.78
N ALA A 250 0.29 43.61 -5.69
CA ALA A 250 -0.18 44.48 -4.56
C ALA A 250 -1.17 45.65 -4.83
N ALA A 251 -2.46 45.57 -4.41
CA ALA A 251 -3.12 45.88 -3.10
C ALA A 251 -3.85 47.27 -3.13
N PRO A 252 -5.05 47.50 -2.51
CA PRO A 252 -5.33 47.31 -1.08
C PRO A 252 -6.74 46.75 -0.71
N SER A 253 -6.86 46.39 0.56
CA SER A 253 -8.01 45.87 1.31
C SER A 253 -9.06 46.92 1.70
N ASP A 254 -10.34 46.53 1.74
CA ASP A 254 -11.42 47.20 2.48
C ASP A 254 -12.53 46.19 2.90
N PRO A 255 -13.41 46.52 3.87
CA PRO A 255 -13.59 45.71 5.09
C PRO A 255 -14.80 44.75 5.15
N ALA A 256 -14.70 43.81 6.10
CA ALA A 256 -15.68 42.77 6.41
C ALA A 256 -16.95 43.29 7.11
N VAL A 257 -18.11 42.73 6.72
CA VAL A 257 -19.40 42.84 7.46
C VAL A 257 -19.83 41.42 7.88
N PRO A 258 -20.21 41.18 9.15
CA PRO A 258 -20.44 39.84 9.72
C PRO A 258 -21.85 39.27 9.42
N PRO A 259 -22.02 37.94 9.33
CA PRO A 259 -23.34 37.31 9.29
C PRO A 259 -23.97 37.19 10.68
N THR A 260 -25.26 37.52 10.74
CA THR A 260 -26.15 37.57 11.92
C THR A 260 -26.54 36.20 12.49
N ALA A 261 -26.83 36.20 13.79
CA ALA A 261 -27.17 35.05 14.64
C ALA A 261 -28.50 34.34 14.28
N PRO A 262 -28.71 33.07 14.74
CA PRO A 262 -29.95 32.32 14.55
C PRO A 262 -31.14 32.86 15.38
N PRO A 263 -32.39 32.74 14.89
CA PRO A 263 -33.58 33.20 15.62
C PRO A 263 -34.00 32.28 16.79
N ALA A 264 -34.52 32.91 17.85
CA ALA A 264 -35.06 32.29 19.06
C ALA A 264 -36.43 31.60 18.84
N PRO A 265 -36.81 30.61 19.68
CA PRO A 265 -38.09 29.91 19.57
C PRO A 265 -39.31 30.78 19.98
N PRO A 266 -40.50 30.51 19.42
CA PRO A 266 -41.71 31.31 19.66
C PRO A 266 -42.31 31.10 21.06
N THR A 267 -42.72 32.21 21.67
CA THR A 267 -43.46 32.31 22.92
C THR A 267 -44.97 32.06 22.70
N THR A 268 -45.55 31.14 23.47
CA THR A 268 -47.00 30.91 23.59
C THR A 268 -47.62 31.92 24.58
N PRO A 269 -48.72 32.60 24.26
CA PRO A 269 -49.49 33.39 25.24
C PRO A 269 -50.71 32.63 25.78
N GLY A 270 -50.83 32.57 27.12
CA GLY A 270 -52.08 32.71 27.87
C GLY A 270 -53.02 31.49 28.02
N SER A 271 -53.04 30.90 29.21
CA SER A 271 -54.29 30.45 29.85
C SER A 271 -54.12 30.46 31.37
N ASP A 272 -55.09 31.10 32.01
CA ASP A 272 -55.17 31.53 33.39
C ASP A 272 -55.30 30.39 34.43
N GLU A 273 -54.83 30.72 35.65
CA GLU A 273 -55.58 30.61 36.92
C GLU A 273 -55.74 29.26 37.67
N ALA A 274 -55.53 29.39 39.00
CA ALA A 274 -55.90 28.53 40.13
C ALA A 274 -55.19 27.17 40.25
N GLU A 275 -54.73 26.66 41.40
CA GLU A 275 -54.70 27.01 42.83
C GLU A 275 -53.95 25.82 43.51
N PRO A 276 -53.17 25.98 44.60
CA PRO A 276 -52.68 24.85 45.38
C PRO A 276 -53.65 24.58 46.57
N PRO A 277 -53.72 23.34 47.08
CA PRO A 277 -52.94 23.13 48.30
C PRO A 277 -52.32 21.74 48.45
N ARG A 278 -51.25 21.72 49.24
CA ARG A 278 -50.76 20.54 49.95
C ARG A 278 -51.61 20.34 51.21
N GLY A 279 -52.05 19.10 51.40
CA GLY A 279 -52.42 18.46 52.66
C GLY A 279 -52.08 16.99 52.52
#